data_AF-A0A7S3HMX2-F1
#
_entry.id   AF-A0A7S3HMX2-F1
#
_cell.length_a   1.000
_cell.length_b   1.000
_cell.length_c   1.000
_cell.angle_alpha   90.00
_cell.angle_beta   90.00
_cell.angle_gamma   90.00
#
_symmetry.space_group_name_H-M   'P 1'
#
loop_
_entity.id
_entity.type
_entity.pdbx_description
1 polymer ?
#
loop_
_entity_poly.entity_id
_entity_poly.type
_entity_poly.pdbx_seq_one_letter_code
_entity_poly.pdbx_strand_id
1 'polypeptide(L)'
;FDQEMAAVSSMYRWLSVFDRFVLLGSHACSFLLQPGYTHKIRPVHPLHLAHHTGTLYATEGPTCGLIPIGGKVHSLTSTGLQWDMHEATLQLGALISSSNHIPPNVSEVTVVTSDTVLWTVQMHVL
;
A
#
# COMPACT_ATOMS: atom_id res chain seq x y z
N PHE A 1 -19.57 -3.43 -5.95
CA PHE A 1 -18.67 -4.34 -5.21
C PHE A 1 -17.96 -5.33 -6.12
N ASP A 2 -18.70 -6.02 -7.01
CA ASP A 2 -18.15 -6.93 -8.01
C ASP A 2 -17.14 -6.24 -8.95
N GLN A 3 -17.41 -5.01 -9.38
CA GLN A 3 -16.53 -4.24 -10.26
C GLN A 3 -15.21 -3.87 -9.59
N GLU A 4 -15.24 -3.54 -8.30
CA GLU A 4 -14.07 -3.22 -7.49
C GLU A 4 -13.19 -4.47 -7.33
N MET A 5 -13.80 -5.63 -7.08
CA MET A 5 -13.08 -6.89 -7.01
C MET A 5 -12.56 -7.33 -8.39
N ALA A 6 -13.28 -7.06 -9.47
CA ALA A 6 -12.82 -7.30 -10.83
C ALA A 6 -11.62 -6.42 -11.20
N ALA A 7 -11.60 -5.16 -10.74
CA ALA A 7 -10.45 -4.28 -10.90
C ALA A 7 -9.21 -4.82 -10.15
N VAL A 8 -9.38 -5.24 -8.90
CA VAL A 8 -8.29 -5.87 -8.12
C VAL A 8 -7.83 -7.17 -8.79
N SER A 9 -8.75 -8.04 -9.22
CA SER A 9 -8.43 -9.28 -9.94
C SER A 9 -7.66 -9.02 -11.23
N SER A 10 -7.99 -7.94 -11.94
CA SER A 10 -7.25 -7.51 -13.14
C SER A 10 -5.81 -7.16 -12.83
N MET A 11 -5.52 -6.54 -11.68
CA MET A 11 -4.14 -6.28 -11.28
C MET A 11 -3.33 -7.58 -11.18
N TYR A 12 -3.90 -8.63 -10.57
CA TYR A 12 -3.27 -9.96 -10.49
C TYR A 12 -3.09 -10.59 -11.88
N ARG A 13 -4.11 -10.49 -12.74
CA ARG A 13 -4.10 -11.06 -14.11
C ARG A 13 -2.97 -10.50 -14.97
N TRP A 14 -2.61 -9.23 -14.78
CA TRP A 14 -1.69 -8.48 -15.62
C TRP A 14 -0.34 -8.16 -14.95
N LEU A 15 -0.03 -8.82 -13.83
CA LEU A 15 1.22 -8.65 -13.06
C LEU A 15 2.50 -8.85 -13.89
N SER A 16 2.47 -9.72 -14.90
CA SER A 16 3.63 -9.99 -15.77
C SER A 16 3.71 -9.05 -16.98
N VAL A 17 2.73 -8.17 -17.16
CA VAL A 17 2.63 -7.28 -18.32
C VAL A 17 2.98 -5.84 -17.95
N PHE A 18 2.55 -5.38 -16.78
CA PHE A 18 2.84 -4.04 -16.29
C PHE A 18 3.80 -4.09 -15.10
N ASP A 19 4.86 -3.28 -15.15
CA ASP A 19 5.76 -3.08 -14.01
C ASP A 19 5.02 -2.49 -12.81
N ARG A 20 4.00 -1.67 -13.06
CA ARG A 20 3.15 -1.08 -12.03
C ARG A 20 1.71 -0.91 -12.52
N PHE A 21 0.77 -1.55 -11.84
CA PHE A 21 -0.67 -1.33 -12.01
C PHE A 21 -1.20 -0.65 -10.75
N VAL A 22 -1.72 0.56 -10.89
CA VAL A 22 -2.29 1.36 -9.79
C VAL A 22 -3.78 1.55 -10.02
N LEU A 23 -4.59 1.23 -8.99
CA LEU A 23 -5.98 1.67 -8.92
C LEU A 23 -6.04 2.97 -8.14
N LEU A 24 -6.66 3.98 -8.73
CA LEU A 24 -6.83 5.30 -8.13
C LEU A 24 -8.32 5.59 -7.97
N GLY A 25 -8.75 5.79 -6.73
CA GLY A 25 -10.09 6.24 -6.38
C GLY A 25 -10.06 7.63 -5.74
N SER A 26 -11.24 8.15 -5.37
CA SER A 26 -11.37 9.47 -4.74
C SER A 26 -10.74 9.58 -3.35
N HIS A 27 -10.57 8.46 -2.64
CA HIS A 27 -10.08 8.42 -1.26
C HIS A 27 -8.94 7.43 -1.03
N ALA A 28 -8.53 6.67 -2.05
CA ALA A 28 -7.49 5.67 -1.90
C ALA A 28 -6.75 5.41 -3.21
N CYS A 29 -5.48 5.03 -3.06
CA CYS A 29 -4.61 4.53 -4.12
C CYS A 29 -4.15 3.13 -3.70
N SER A 30 -4.22 2.16 -4.62
CA SER A 30 -3.83 0.78 -4.33
C SER A 30 -3.00 0.17 -5.45
N PHE A 31 -1.97 -0.60 -5.08
CA PHE A 31 -1.11 -1.34 -6.01
C PHE A 31 -0.59 -2.63 -5.37
N LEU A 32 -0.19 -3.60 -6.20
CA LEU A 32 0.32 -4.89 -5.71
C LEU A 32 1.81 -4.79 -5.40
N LEU A 33 2.21 -5.38 -4.27
CA LEU A 33 3.60 -5.63 -3.90
C LEU A 33 3.90 -7.10 -4.17
N GLN A 34 4.85 -7.38 -5.06
CA GLN A 34 5.26 -8.74 -5.42
C GLN A 34 6.36 -9.28 -4.50
N PRO A 35 6.45 -10.61 -4.31
CA PRO A 35 7.56 -11.19 -3.58
C PRO A 35 8.89 -11.07 -4.33
N GLY A 36 10.00 -11.29 -3.61
CA GLY A 36 11.35 -11.24 -4.18
C GLY A 36 12.00 -9.85 -4.22
N TYR A 37 11.32 -8.83 -3.69
CA TYR A 37 11.81 -7.45 -3.64
C TYR A 37 11.68 -6.86 -2.24
N THR A 38 12.56 -5.90 -1.93
CA THR A 38 12.34 -4.93 -0.85
C THR A 38 11.67 -3.71 -1.44
N HIS A 39 10.37 -3.58 -1.23
CA HIS A 39 9.60 -2.43 -1.69
C HIS A 39 9.91 -1.22 -0.83
N LYS A 40 10.25 -0.10 -1.46
CA LYS A 40 10.46 1.19 -0.80
C LYS A 40 9.40 2.16 -1.27
N ILE A 41 8.42 2.43 -0.41
CA ILE A 41 7.27 3.27 -0.70
C ILE A 41 7.54 4.63 -0.06
N ARG A 42 7.44 5.71 -0.84
CA ARG A 42 7.65 7.09 -0.35
C ARG A 42 6.36 7.88 -0.50
N PRO A 43 5.50 7.90 0.52
CA PRO A 43 4.22 8.58 0.44
C PRO A 43 4.36 10.08 0.26
N VAL A 44 3.49 10.67 -0.55
CA VAL A 44 3.42 12.13 -0.76
C VAL A 44 2.79 12.80 0.47
N HIS A 45 3.59 13.02 1.52
CA HIS A 45 3.11 13.59 2.78
C HIS A 45 3.12 15.14 2.75
N PRO A 46 2.07 15.84 3.24
CA PRO A 46 1.99 17.30 3.22
C PRO A 46 3.20 18.00 3.88
N LEU A 47 3.70 17.45 4.99
CA LEU A 47 4.83 18.03 5.74
C LEU A 47 6.16 17.98 4.98
N HIS A 48 6.35 17.03 4.06
CA HIS A 48 7.60 16.91 3.29
C HIS A 48 7.64 17.89 2.09
N LEU A 49 6.51 18.50 1.77
CA LEU A 49 6.31 19.33 0.59
C LEU A 49 6.25 20.83 0.92
N ALA A 50 6.26 21.19 2.21
CA ALA A 50 6.31 22.58 2.68
C ALA A 50 7.53 23.38 2.16
N HIS A 51 8.56 22.69 1.63
CA HIS A 51 9.76 23.31 1.07
C HIS A 51 9.73 23.47 -0.47
N HIS A 52 8.70 22.99 -1.17
CA HIS A 52 8.69 22.88 -2.63
C HIS A 52 7.39 23.49 -3.21
N THR A 53 7.48 24.76 -3.62
CA THR A 53 6.63 25.43 -4.63
C THR A 53 5.17 24.96 -4.79
N GLY A 54 4.22 25.69 -4.19
CA GLY A 54 2.89 25.98 -4.76
C GLY A 54 1.92 24.83 -5.06
N THR A 55 0.82 24.78 -4.30
CA THR A 55 -0.43 24.03 -4.56
C THR A 55 -0.29 22.51 -4.65
N LEU A 56 -0.70 21.83 -3.56
CA LEU A 56 -0.80 20.38 -3.51
C LEU A 56 -2.15 19.93 -4.08
N TYR A 57 -2.15 19.21 -5.20
CA TYR A 57 -3.39 18.62 -5.73
C TYR A 57 -3.77 17.32 -5.04
N ALA A 58 -2.80 16.57 -4.50
CA ALA A 58 -3.06 15.33 -3.76
C ALA A 58 -1.97 14.99 -2.74
N THR A 59 -2.36 14.37 -1.63
CA THR A 59 -1.45 13.81 -0.60
C THR A 59 -1.86 12.40 -0.20
N GLU A 60 -0.89 11.65 0.30
CA GLU A 60 -1.05 10.25 0.71
C GLU A 60 -0.96 10.09 2.23
N GLY A 61 -1.82 9.24 2.78
CA GLY A 61 -1.86 8.89 4.19
C GLY A 61 -2.80 9.76 5.04
N PRO A 62 -2.66 9.72 6.37
CA PRO A 62 -1.73 8.86 7.10
C PRO A 62 -2.16 7.38 7.06
N THR A 63 -3.45 7.12 6.84
CA THR A 63 -3.99 5.75 6.87
C THR A 63 -3.53 4.93 5.67
N CYS A 64 -3.09 3.69 5.91
CA CYS A 64 -2.70 2.73 4.89
C CYS A 64 -3.05 1.30 5.30
N GLY A 65 -2.74 0.33 4.44
CA GLY A 65 -2.95 -1.08 4.73
C GLY A 65 -2.22 -2.03 3.79
N LEU A 66 -2.06 -3.25 4.27
CA LEU A 66 -1.51 -4.41 3.55
C LEU A 66 -2.58 -5.51 3.58
N ILE A 67 -3.22 -5.73 2.44
CA ILE A 67 -4.43 -6.56 2.33
C ILE A 67 -4.10 -7.86 1.58
N PRO A 68 -4.22 -9.03 2.22
CA PRO A 68 -3.93 -10.34 1.63
C PRO A 68 -5.12 -10.84 0.77
N ILE A 69 -5.52 -10.06 -0.23
CA ILE A 69 -6.77 -10.30 -0.98
C ILE A 69 -6.65 -11.42 -2.02
N GLY A 70 -5.44 -11.64 -2.57
CA GLY A 70 -5.17 -12.73 -3.52
C GLY A 70 -4.92 -14.09 -2.86
N GLY A 71 -4.78 -14.14 -1.53
CA GLY A 71 -4.45 -15.35 -0.79
C GLY A 71 -3.65 -15.07 0.47
N LYS A 72 -3.31 -16.14 1.19
CA LYS A 72 -2.48 -16.07 2.40
C LYS A 72 -1.08 -15.56 2.05
N VAL A 73 -0.63 -14.56 2.80
CA VAL A 73 0.77 -14.10 2.82
C VAL A 73 1.47 -14.77 3.98
N HIS A 74 2.44 -15.62 3.69
CA HIS A 74 3.08 -16.47 4.71
C HIS A 74 3.98 -15.67 5.65
N SER A 75 4.72 -14.70 5.13
CA SER A 75 5.59 -13.82 5.89
C SER A 75 5.60 -12.42 5.28
N LEU A 76 5.41 -11.41 6.13
CA LEU A 76 5.52 -10.01 5.79
C LEU A 76 6.28 -9.27 6.89
N THR A 77 7.29 -8.52 6.49
CA THR A 77 8.04 -7.61 7.35
C THR A 77 7.94 -6.20 6.80
N SER A 78 7.67 -5.22 7.67
CA SER A 78 7.64 -3.80 7.29
C SER A 78 8.48 -2.95 8.23
N THR A 79 8.88 -1.77 7.74
CA THR A 79 9.44 -0.71 8.58
C THR A 79 8.81 0.64 8.24
N GLY A 80 8.62 1.50 9.24
CA GLY A 80 8.13 2.86 9.03
C GLY A 80 6.60 2.97 9.08
N LEU A 81 5.89 1.89 9.39
CA LEU A 81 4.48 1.94 9.74
C LEU A 81 4.33 2.09 11.26
N GLN A 82 3.20 2.65 11.69
CA GLN A 82 2.85 2.78 13.11
C GLN A 82 2.78 1.41 13.79
N TRP A 83 2.26 0.41 13.06
CA TRP A 83 2.27 -0.99 13.45
C TRP A 83 3.08 -1.77 12.42
N ASP A 84 4.40 -1.75 12.60
CA ASP A 84 5.30 -2.56 11.78
C ASP A 84 5.08 -4.06 12.00
N MET A 85 5.25 -4.82 10.93
CA MET A 85 5.14 -6.28 10.93
C MET A 85 6.51 -6.92 11.02
N HIS A 86 6.61 -8.04 11.72
CA HIS A 86 7.83 -8.83 11.85
C HIS A 86 7.53 -10.29 11.53
N GLU A 87 7.87 -10.72 10.30
CA GLU A 87 7.59 -12.06 9.78
C GLU A 87 6.13 -12.50 9.97
N ALA A 88 5.20 -11.56 9.86
CA ALA A 88 3.80 -11.79 10.16
C ALA A 88 3.09 -12.51 9.01
N THR A 89 2.23 -13.47 9.34
CA THR A 89 1.31 -14.09 8.38
C THR A 89 0.04 -13.25 8.26
N LEU A 90 -0.35 -12.88 7.04
CA LEU A 90 -1.59 -12.16 6.77
C LEU A 90 -2.57 -13.04 5.98
N GLN A 91 -3.83 -13.08 6.38
CA GLN A 91 -4.87 -13.86 5.72
C GLN A 91 -6.27 -13.29 6.03
N LEU A 92 -7.16 -13.29 5.04
CA LEU A 92 -8.58 -13.01 5.27
C LEU A 92 -9.17 -14.01 6.28
N GLY A 93 -9.90 -13.50 7.28
CA GLY A 93 -10.41 -14.29 8.41
C GLY A 93 -9.41 -14.47 9.57
N ALA A 94 -8.19 -13.96 9.44
CA ALA A 94 -7.19 -13.89 10.49
C ALA A 94 -6.61 -12.46 10.56
N LEU A 95 -5.28 -12.31 10.53
CA LEU A 95 -4.64 -11.00 10.56
C LEU A 95 -4.70 -10.32 9.18
N ILE A 96 -5.21 -9.10 9.18
CA ILE A 96 -5.15 -8.17 8.04
C ILE A 96 -4.60 -6.85 8.60
N SER A 97 -3.62 -6.26 7.92
CA SER A 97 -3.17 -4.90 8.27
C SER A 97 -4.11 -3.88 7.63
N SER A 98 -5.29 -3.71 8.21
CA SER A 98 -6.22 -2.64 7.85
C SER A 98 -6.08 -1.49 8.84
N SER A 99 -6.16 -0.24 8.36
CA SER A 99 -6.03 0.97 9.19
C SER A 99 -4.67 1.10 9.87
N ASN A 100 -3.61 0.64 9.22
CA ASN A 100 -2.25 0.98 9.62
C ASN A 100 -2.00 2.47 9.33
N HIS A 101 -0.92 3.03 9.86
CA HIS A 101 -0.61 4.44 9.71
C HIS A 101 0.85 4.63 9.29
N ILE A 102 1.08 5.66 8.46
CA ILE A 102 2.41 6.21 8.21
C ILE A 102 2.60 7.37 9.20
N PRO A 103 3.54 7.26 10.16
CA PRO A 103 3.82 8.35 11.08
C PRO A 103 4.31 9.62 10.34
N PRO A 104 4.02 10.84 10.84
CA PRO A 104 4.32 12.09 10.12
C PRO A 104 5.80 12.33 9.81
N ASN A 105 6.71 11.71 10.57
CA ASN A 105 8.17 11.84 10.43
C ASN A 105 8.79 10.74 9.54
N VAL A 106 7.98 9.88 8.93
CA VAL A 106 8.45 8.81 8.04
C VAL A 106 8.35 9.25 6.59
N SER A 107 9.49 9.24 5.89
CA SER A 107 9.58 9.54 4.45
C SER A 107 9.61 8.31 3.56
N GLU A 108 9.87 7.14 4.15
CA GLU A 108 9.96 5.87 3.44
C GLU A 108 9.42 4.74 4.32
N VAL A 109 8.48 3.98 3.77
CA VAL A 109 8.03 2.70 4.29
C VAL A 109 8.74 1.60 3.51
N THR A 110 9.28 0.60 4.21
CA THR A 110 9.79 -0.62 3.56
C THR A 110 8.83 -1.78 3.78
N VAL A 111 8.64 -2.61 2.76
CA VAL A 111 7.86 -3.84 2.85
C VAL A 111 8.58 -4.96 2.11
N VAL A 112 8.79 -6.08 2.81
CA VAL A 112 9.27 -7.35 2.24
C VAL A 112 8.17 -8.38 2.47
N THR A 113 7.80 -9.13 1.43
CA THR A 113 6.70 -10.07 1.49
C THR A 113 7.01 -11.37 0.76
N SER A 114 6.51 -12.49 1.27
CA SER A 114 6.67 -13.82 0.66
C SER A 114 5.68 -14.09 -0.48
N ASP A 115 4.55 -13.39 -0.50
CA ASP A 115 3.46 -13.57 -1.46
C ASP A 115 2.91 -12.22 -1.88
N THR A 116 2.18 -12.16 -2.99
CA THR A 116 1.64 -10.88 -3.46
C THR A 116 0.60 -10.31 -2.50
N VAL A 117 0.82 -9.08 -2.03
CA VAL A 117 -0.07 -8.35 -1.12
C VAL A 117 -0.53 -7.03 -1.74
N LEU A 118 -1.77 -6.62 -1.49
CA LEU A 118 -2.26 -5.32 -1.94
C LEU A 118 -1.84 -4.24 -0.92
N TRP A 119 -1.03 -3.28 -1.36
CA TRP A 119 -0.84 -2.03 -0.65
C TRP A 119 -2.00 -1.10 -0.95
N THR A 120 -2.54 -0.45 0.06
CA THR A 120 -3.51 0.63 -0.09
C THR A 120 -3.17 1.79 0.82
N VAL A 121 -3.33 3.02 0.34
CA VAL A 121 -3.07 4.24 1.10
C VAL A 121 -4.19 5.24 0.87
N GLN A 122 -4.58 5.95 1.93
CA GLN A 122 -5.54 7.02 1.86
C GLN A 122 -5.03 8.12 0.93
N MET A 123 -5.94 8.65 0.10
CA MET A 123 -5.69 9.80 -0.76
C MET A 123 -6.53 10.98 -0.28
N HIS A 124 -5.92 12.16 -0.22
CA HIS A 124 -6.63 13.43 -0.10
C HIS A 124 -6.36 14.21 -1.36
N VAL A 125 -7.41 14.50 -2.12
CA VAL A 125 -7.34 15.32 -3.35
C VAL A 125 -8.07 16.64 -3.02
N LEU A 126 -7.43 17.78 -3.30
CA LEU A 126 -8.04 19.11 -3.12
C LEU A 126 -9.01 19.45 -4.26
#